data_AF-A0A2N9N479-F1
#
_entry.id   AF-A0A2N9N479-F1
#
_cell.length_a   1.000
_cell.length_b   1.000
_cell.length_c   1.000
_cell.angle_alpha   90.00
_cell.angle_beta   90.00
_cell.angle_gamma   90.00
#
_symmetry.space_group_name_H-M   'P 1'
#
loop_
_entity.id
_entity.type
_entity.pdbx_description
1 polymer ?
#
loop_
_entity_poly.entity_id
_entity_poly.type
_entity_poly.pdbx_seq_one_letter_code
_entity_poly.pdbx_strand_id
1 'polypeptide(L)'
;MSIRRRLTLSYFAILLLLGVNLIIYFWSDRKRQSTFEELRSAISRQILISSIQQKLNDYQKQVMLLSQITTDVNEGGASPDDIAAFNSRLDAIGEQIRQMMTLTDAGGKGMVESFSVSFRDLSASWRIFYENFGRNQSRAITEVVMHAEPLGQKVMQEILPQLQQHEKDSVEAASVHFYDAAHATDRITIGIFVMSGILSGLLALVVSRHLTTGLGALKTGADVLGGGNLEYRIPIVATDELGDLARTFNDMAGRLQSARAELEQRQQELEVLMNRERGKTEELEAALHQLKETQDQLLVQEKMAFLGVLTAGIAHEIKNPLNFVTNFSEVSVELLDDARQIFQQGAASLPPADSQYLSELISDLNTNLHKIREHGKRADSIVRGMLAHSRGGSGQFQPTDLNALMTEAVNLAYHGMRAQDQTFNIAIESAYDSALPLVSLVPQDVSRVRWCRRTSAG
;
A
#
# COMPACT_ATOMS: atom_id res chain seq x y z
N MET A 1 10.32 -4.94 25.37
CA MET A 1 9.28 -5.49 26.26
C MET A 1 7.98 -5.44 25.50
N SER A 2 7.26 -6.56 25.39
CA SER A 2 6.11 -6.64 24.49
C SER A 2 4.95 -5.73 24.94
N ILE A 3 4.19 -5.17 24.00
CA ILE A 3 2.98 -4.37 24.21
C ILE A 3 2.00 -5.16 25.05
N ARG A 4 1.81 -6.44 24.71
CA ARG A 4 0.95 -7.33 25.49
C ARG A 4 1.41 -7.37 26.95
N ARG A 5 2.71 -7.53 27.22
CA ARG A 5 3.26 -7.58 28.58
C ARG A 5 3.13 -6.24 29.31
N ARG A 6 3.27 -5.12 28.61
CA ARG A 6 3.10 -3.78 29.20
C ARG A 6 1.63 -3.52 29.55
N LEU A 7 0.70 -3.90 28.68
CA LEU A 7 -0.74 -3.81 28.92
C LEU A 7 -1.18 -4.70 30.07
N THR A 8 -0.74 -5.97 30.10
CA THR A 8 -1.07 -6.87 31.21
C THR A 8 -0.52 -6.37 32.53
N LEU A 9 0.73 -5.90 32.58
CA LEU A 9 1.27 -5.29 33.80
C LEU A 9 0.54 -4.04 34.22
N SER A 10 0.12 -3.20 33.27
CA SER A 10 -0.64 -1.99 33.60
C SER A 10 -2.01 -2.34 34.17
N TYR A 11 -2.68 -3.34 33.58
CA TYR A 11 -3.93 -3.90 34.10
C TYR A 11 -3.76 -4.49 35.50
N PHE A 12 -2.73 -5.32 35.72
CA PHE A 12 -2.42 -5.86 37.04
C PHE A 12 -2.07 -4.77 38.06
N ALA A 13 -1.36 -3.72 37.66
CA ALA A 13 -1.07 -2.59 38.53
C ALA A 13 -2.34 -1.85 38.95
N ILE A 14 -3.29 -1.64 38.02
CA ILE A 14 -4.60 -1.03 38.34
C ILE A 14 -5.40 -1.93 39.27
N LEU A 15 -5.44 -3.25 39.03
CA LEU A 15 -6.10 -4.20 39.93
C LEU A 15 -5.45 -4.25 41.31
N LEU A 16 -4.12 -4.16 41.39
CA LEU A 16 -3.39 -4.12 42.65
C LEU A 16 -3.73 -2.84 43.42
N LEU A 17 -3.80 -1.68 42.74
CA LEU A 17 -4.25 -0.43 43.36
C LEU A 17 -5.69 -0.53 43.87
N LEU A 18 -6.59 -1.14 43.10
CA LEU A 18 -7.96 -1.39 43.55
C LEU A 18 -7.99 -2.30 44.79
N GLY A 19 -7.20 -3.38 44.79
CA GLY A 19 -7.08 -4.29 45.93
C GLY A 19 -6.56 -3.59 47.18
N VAL A 20 -5.55 -2.73 47.05
CA VAL A 20 -5.02 -1.91 48.15
C VAL A 20 -6.11 -0.98 48.70
N ASN A 21 -6.86 -0.29 47.84
CA ASN A 21 -7.99 0.56 48.28
C ASN A 21 -9.03 -0.24 49.06
N LEU A 22 -9.37 -1.45 48.60
CA LEU A 22 -10.35 -2.31 49.25
C LEU A 22 -9.86 -2.72 50.65
N ILE A 23 -8.59 -3.12 50.77
CA ILE A 23 -7.97 -3.51 52.05
C ILE A 23 -8.01 -2.35 53.04
N ILE A 24 -7.65 -1.14 52.59
CA ILE A 24 -7.66 0.05 53.44
C ILE A 24 -9.08 0.43 53.85
N TYR A 25 -10.04 0.36 52.93
CA TYR A 25 -11.45 0.62 53.24
C TYR A 25 -11.95 -0.32 54.34
N PHE A 26 -11.73 -1.63 54.21
CA PHE A 26 -12.14 -2.59 55.23
C PHE A 26 -11.40 -2.41 56.56
N TRP A 27 -10.12 -2.05 56.51
CA TRP A 27 -9.35 -1.76 57.72
C TRP A 27 -9.88 -0.51 58.45
N SER A 28 -10.14 0.58 57.71
CA SER A 28 -10.72 1.82 58.22
C SER A 28 -12.11 1.58 58.83
N ASP A 29 -12.96 0.83 58.13
CA ASP A 29 -14.30 0.48 58.60
C ASP A 29 -14.26 -0.35 59.89
N ARG A 30 -13.40 -1.38 59.94
CA ARG A 30 -13.19 -2.19 61.14
C ARG A 30 -12.70 -1.36 62.31
N LYS A 31 -11.80 -0.40 62.07
CA LYS A 31 -11.26 0.49 63.12
C LYS A 31 -12.36 1.40 63.68
N ARG A 32 -13.18 2.00 62.80
CA ARG A 32 -14.32 2.86 63.19
C ARG A 32 -15.38 2.07 63.96
N GLN A 33 -15.69 0.85 63.56
CA GLN A 33 -16.65 -0.01 64.26
C GLN A 33 -16.20 -0.33 65.69
N SER A 34 -14.90 -0.60 65.90
CA SER A 34 -14.36 -0.84 67.25
C SER A 34 -14.57 0.36 68.17
N THR A 35 -14.24 1.57 67.70
CA THR A 35 -14.42 2.80 68.49
C THR A 35 -15.89 3.15 68.70
N PHE A 36 -16.77 2.76 67.77
CA PHE A 36 -18.21 2.94 67.92
C PHE A 36 -18.79 2.07 69.04
N GLU A 37 -18.37 0.80 69.14
CA GLU A 37 -18.82 -0.09 70.22
C GLU A 37 -18.32 0.39 71.60
N GLU A 38 -17.12 0.95 71.69
CA GLU A 38 -16.60 1.58 72.91
C GLU A 38 -17.49 2.76 73.36
N LEU A 39 -17.82 3.67 72.44
CA LEU A 39 -18.72 4.79 72.68
C LEU A 39 -20.13 4.31 73.09
N ARG A 40 -20.68 3.33 72.37
CA ARG A 40 -22.00 2.76 72.66
C ARG A 40 -22.06 2.13 74.05
N SER A 41 -21.01 1.42 74.45
CA SER A 41 -20.89 0.83 75.78
C SER A 41 -20.85 1.92 76.87
N ALA A 42 -20.02 2.96 76.69
CA ALA A 42 -19.94 4.08 77.62
C ALA A 42 -21.28 4.82 77.78
N ILE A 43 -21.99 5.10 76.67
CA ILE A 43 -23.32 5.72 76.71
C ILE A 43 -24.31 4.83 77.47
N SER A 44 -24.27 3.51 77.23
CA SER A 44 -25.17 2.56 77.90
C SER A 44 -24.93 2.54 79.40
N ARG A 45 -23.67 2.57 79.86
CA ARG A 45 -23.32 2.68 81.29
C ARG A 45 -23.79 4.01 81.89
N GLN A 46 -23.63 5.12 81.19
CA GLN A 46 -24.12 6.44 81.62
C GLN A 46 -25.65 6.49 81.80
N ILE A 47 -26.40 5.83 80.90
CA ILE A 47 -27.85 5.71 81.01
C ILE A 47 -28.22 4.85 82.23
N LEU A 48 -27.53 3.73 82.43
CA LEU A 48 -27.78 2.84 83.58
C LEU A 48 -27.51 3.56 84.92
N ILE A 49 -26.38 4.25 85.07
CA ILE A 49 -26.06 4.93 86.33
C ILE A 49 -27.02 6.09 86.62
N SER A 50 -27.44 6.83 85.58
CA SER A 50 -28.45 7.88 85.73
C SER A 50 -29.81 7.31 86.16
N SER A 51 -30.20 6.15 85.60
CA SER A 51 -31.43 5.44 86.01
C SER A 51 -31.35 4.92 87.45
N ILE A 52 -30.21 4.35 87.84
CA ILE A 52 -29.96 3.86 89.21
C ILE A 52 -30.03 5.03 90.20
N GLN A 53 -29.42 6.17 89.88
CA GLN A 53 -29.45 7.35 90.72
C GLN A 53 -30.87 7.87 90.97
N GLN A 54 -31.68 7.97 89.92
CA GLN A 54 -33.06 8.40 90.06
C GLN A 54 -33.85 7.46 91.00
N LYS A 55 -33.76 6.15 90.77
CA LYS A 55 -34.47 5.16 91.60
C LYS A 55 -33.98 5.16 93.05
N LEU A 56 -32.67 5.22 93.26
CA LEU A 56 -32.08 5.27 94.60
C LEU A 56 -32.52 6.53 95.37
N ASN A 57 -32.55 7.69 94.71
CA ASN A 57 -33.04 8.93 95.30
C ASN A 57 -34.52 8.83 95.70
N ASP A 58 -35.35 8.25 94.83
CA ASP A 58 -36.78 8.06 95.11
C ASP A 58 -37.00 7.11 96.30
N TYR A 59 -36.24 6.01 96.37
CA TYR A 59 -36.35 5.05 97.47
C TYR A 59 -35.78 5.58 98.79
N GLN A 60 -34.68 6.33 98.75
CA GLN A 60 -34.15 7.00 99.93
C GLN A 60 -35.17 8.00 100.52
N LYS A 61 -35.81 8.80 99.66
CA LYS A 61 -36.91 9.70 100.09
C LYS A 61 -38.06 8.92 100.70
N GLN A 62 -38.46 7.81 100.09
CA GLN A 62 -39.54 6.96 100.62
C GLN A 62 -39.20 6.40 102.00
N VAL A 63 -37.99 5.83 102.17
CA VAL A 63 -37.51 5.30 103.46
C VAL A 63 -37.47 6.40 104.53
N MET A 64 -36.96 7.59 104.18
CA MET A 64 -36.86 8.72 105.10
C MET A 64 -38.23 9.28 105.52
N LEU A 65 -39.18 9.38 104.59
CA LEU A 65 -40.56 9.78 104.91
C LEU A 65 -41.22 8.76 105.83
N LEU A 66 -41.06 7.47 105.54
CA LEU A 66 -41.59 6.40 106.39
C LEU A 66 -40.97 6.42 107.80
N SER A 67 -39.67 6.67 107.93
CA SER A 67 -39.01 6.81 109.24
C SER A 67 -39.41 8.09 110.01
N GLN A 68 -39.98 9.09 109.34
CA GLN A 68 -40.52 10.29 109.99
C GLN A 68 -41.98 10.10 110.45
N ILE A 69 -42.78 9.33 109.70
CA ILE A 69 -44.18 9.04 110.05
C ILE A 69 -44.28 8.09 111.26
N THR A 70 -43.24 7.32 111.56
CA THR A 70 -43.18 6.37 112.69
C THR A 70 -43.29 6.97 114.08
N THR A 71 -43.28 8.29 114.25
CA THR A 71 -43.49 8.91 115.56
C THR A 71 -44.95 8.98 115.99
N ASP A 72 -45.94 8.76 115.10
CA ASP A 72 -47.35 9.11 115.42
C ASP A 72 -48.43 8.04 115.10
N VAL A 73 -48.11 6.84 114.59
CA VAL A 73 -49.14 5.92 114.07
C VAL A 73 -49.08 4.52 114.68
N ASN A 74 -50.19 4.09 115.29
CA ASN A 74 -50.44 2.76 115.88
C ASN A 74 -51.12 1.78 114.89
N GLU A 75 -51.17 2.12 113.59
CA GLU A 75 -51.72 1.25 112.56
C GLU A 75 -50.63 0.28 112.03
N GLY A 76 -51.05 -0.96 111.76
CA GLY A 76 -50.17 -2.07 111.42
C GLY A 76 -49.18 -1.75 110.30
N GLY A 77 -47.98 -2.33 110.41
CA GLY A 77 -46.87 -2.11 109.49
C GLY A 77 -47.12 -2.45 108.02
N ALA A 78 -46.06 -2.36 107.21
CA ALA A 78 -46.14 -2.58 105.78
C ALA A 78 -46.76 -3.96 105.45
N SER A 79 -47.65 -3.99 104.44
CA SER A 79 -48.24 -5.24 103.96
C SER A 79 -47.13 -6.17 103.43
N PRO A 80 -47.28 -7.51 103.54
CA PRO A 80 -46.38 -8.44 102.86
C PRO A 80 -46.19 -8.12 101.37
N ASP A 81 -47.24 -7.61 100.71
CA ASP A 81 -47.20 -7.21 99.31
C ASP A 81 -46.33 -5.95 99.09
N ASP A 82 -46.35 -4.99 100.01
CA ASP A 82 -45.52 -3.78 99.95
C ASP A 82 -44.05 -4.11 100.17
N ILE A 83 -43.75 -5.03 101.10
CA ILE A 83 -42.39 -5.52 101.35
C ILE A 83 -41.86 -6.26 100.11
N ALA A 84 -42.68 -7.13 99.51
CA ALA A 84 -42.32 -7.83 98.28
C ALA A 84 -42.09 -6.86 97.11
N ALA A 85 -42.95 -5.85 96.96
CA ALA A 85 -42.81 -4.82 95.93
C ALA A 85 -41.53 -3.98 96.11
N PHE A 86 -41.19 -3.60 97.34
CA PHE A 86 -39.96 -2.88 97.65
C PHE A 86 -38.72 -3.74 97.38
N ASN A 87 -38.73 -5.02 97.79
CA ASN A 87 -37.64 -5.96 97.54
C ASN A 87 -37.38 -6.15 96.04
N SER A 88 -38.44 -6.34 95.26
CA SER A 88 -38.37 -6.45 93.79
C SER A 88 -37.76 -5.20 93.13
N ARG A 89 -38.09 -4.01 93.64
CA ARG A 89 -37.48 -2.74 93.19
C ARG A 89 -35.98 -2.66 93.47
N LEU A 90 -35.54 -3.12 94.65
CA LEU A 90 -34.12 -3.20 95.00
C LEU A 90 -33.38 -4.23 94.14
N ASP A 91 -33.99 -5.38 93.88
CA ASP A 91 -33.43 -6.40 93.00
C ASP A 91 -33.29 -5.87 91.56
N ALA A 92 -34.23 -5.05 91.08
CA ALA A 92 -34.12 -4.40 89.78
C ALA A 92 -32.92 -3.43 89.69
N ILE A 93 -32.60 -2.70 90.77
CA ILE A 93 -31.38 -1.87 90.81
C ILE A 93 -30.13 -2.77 90.81
N GLY A 94 -30.14 -3.85 91.60
CA GLY A 94 -29.05 -4.83 91.62
C GLY A 94 -28.79 -5.43 90.23
N GLU A 95 -29.84 -5.69 89.45
CA GLU A 95 -29.70 -6.16 88.06
C GLU A 95 -29.08 -5.11 87.14
N GLN A 96 -29.50 -3.84 87.25
CA GLN A 96 -28.88 -2.74 86.48
C GLN A 96 -27.39 -2.57 86.82
N ILE A 97 -27.00 -2.76 88.08
CA ILE A 97 -25.60 -2.72 88.51
C ILE A 97 -24.82 -3.90 87.91
N ARG A 98 -25.39 -5.11 87.90
CA ARG A 98 -24.79 -6.28 87.24
C ARG A 98 -24.63 -6.06 85.74
N GLN A 99 -25.65 -5.51 85.07
CA GLN A 99 -25.57 -5.15 83.66
C GLN A 99 -24.50 -4.08 83.39
N MET A 100 -24.36 -3.08 84.25
CA MET A 100 -23.30 -2.09 84.14
C MET A 100 -21.92 -2.76 84.28
N MET A 101 -21.77 -3.70 85.20
CA MET A 101 -20.52 -4.45 85.42
C MET A 101 -20.09 -5.27 84.19
N THR A 102 -21.02 -5.81 83.40
CA THR A 102 -20.68 -6.54 82.16
C THR A 102 -20.24 -5.62 81.03
N LEU A 103 -20.68 -4.37 81.03
CA LEU A 103 -20.31 -3.34 80.05
C LEU A 103 -19.04 -2.56 80.44
N THR A 104 -18.57 -2.71 81.68
CA THR A 104 -17.45 -1.93 82.22
C THR A 104 -16.11 -2.58 81.84
N ASP A 105 -15.18 -1.75 81.37
CA ASP A 105 -13.81 -2.16 81.06
C ASP A 105 -12.98 -2.43 82.33
N ALA A 106 -11.71 -2.81 82.16
CA ALA A 106 -10.83 -3.08 83.29
C ALA A 106 -10.56 -1.84 84.18
N GLY A 107 -10.65 -0.63 83.62
CA GLY A 107 -10.39 0.62 84.33
C GLY A 107 -11.52 1.03 85.28
N GLY A 108 -12.78 0.85 84.87
CA GLY A 108 -13.95 1.22 85.67
C GLY A 108 -14.45 0.15 86.64
N LYS A 109 -14.01 -1.12 86.48
CA LYS A 109 -14.54 -2.26 87.26
C LYS A 109 -14.45 -2.07 88.77
N GLY A 110 -13.35 -1.51 89.27
CA GLY A 110 -13.16 -1.28 90.70
C GLY A 110 -14.18 -0.32 91.30
N MET A 111 -14.56 0.74 90.56
CA MET A 111 -15.57 1.70 91.04
C MET A 111 -16.97 1.08 91.06
N VAL A 112 -17.32 0.33 90.01
CA VAL A 112 -18.63 -0.36 89.91
C VAL A 112 -18.74 -1.47 90.97
N GLU A 113 -17.65 -2.18 91.26
CA GLU A 113 -17.60 -3.19 92.32
C GLU A 113 -17.76 -2.56 93.71
N SER A 114 -17.04 -1.47 94.00
CA SER A 114 -17.18 -0.70 95.24
C SER A 114 -18.61 -0.19 95.45
N PHE A 115 -19.23 0.32 94.37
CA PHE A 115 -20.63 0.73 94.37
C PHE A 115 -21.58 -0.46 94.59
N SER A 116 -21.35 -1.59 93.92
CA SER A 116 -22.15 -2.81 94.06
C SER A 116 -22.16 -3.33 95.49
N VAL A 117 -20.99 -3.38 96.14
CA VAL A 117 -20.85 -3.80 97.55
C VAL A 117 -21.59 -2.83 98.47
N SER A 118 -21.38 -1.52 98.31
CA SER A 118 -22.02 -0.52 99.16
C SER A 118 -23.54 -0.48 98.97
N PHE A 119 -24.03 -0.69 97.75
CA PHE A 119 -25.45 -0.83 97.45
C PHE A 119 -26.04 -2.10 98.07
N ARG A 120 -25.34 -3.23 98.02
CA ARG A 120 -25.78 -4.47 98.66
C ARG A 120 -25.95 -4.28 100.16
N ASP A 121 -25.00 -3.62 100.82
CA ASP A 121 -25.06 -3.38 102.26
C ASP A 121 -26.21 -2.41 102.60
N LEU A 122 -26.39 -1.34 101.82
CA LEU A 122 -27.51 -0.40 101.97
C LEU A 122 -28.87 -1.08 101.75
N SER A 123 -29.00 -1.88 100.68
CA SER A 123 -30.23 -2.60 100.37
C SER A 123 -30.59 -3.62 101.44
N ALA A 124 -29.60 -4.29 102.04
CA ALA A 124 -29.82 -5.18 103.18
C ALA A 124 -30.36 -4.42 104.39
N SER A 125 -29.80 -3.26 104.71
CA SER A 125 -30.29 -2.42 105.82
C SER A 125 -31.71 -1.89 105.56
N TRP A 126 -32.01 -1.44 104.33
CA TRP A 126 -33.37 -1.04 103.94
C TRP A 126 -34.39 -2.19 104.01
N ARG A 127 -33.99 -3.42 103.68
CA ARG A 127 -34.84 -4.62 103.84
C ARG A 127 -35.19 -4.85 105.31
N ILE A 128 -34.19 -4.80 106.19
CA ILE A 128 -34.38 -4.98 107.64
C ILE A 128 -35.30 -3.87 108.18
N PHE A 129 -35.14 -2.62 107.75
CA PHE A 129 -36.06 -1.54 108.12
C PHE A 129 -37.50 -1.84 107.70
N TYR A 130 -37.73 -2.12 106.41
CA TYR A 130 -39.08 -2.36 105.87
C TYR A 130 -39.76 -3.58 106.49
N GLU A 131 -39.02 -4.65 106.81
CA GLU A 131 -39.56 -5.86 107.46
C GLU A 131 -39.99 -5.62 108.92
N ASN A 132 -39.30 -4.71 109.62
CA ASN A 132 -39.61 -4.35 111.01
C ASN A 132 -40.54 -3.15 111.12
N PHE A 133 -40.80 -2.44 110.02
CA PHE A 133 -41.70 -1.29 109.94
C PHE A 133 -43.10 -1.67 110.42
N GLY A 134 -43.58 -1.03 111.49
CA GLY A 134 -44.86 -1.29 112.16
C GLY A 134 -45.02 -2.67 112.82
N ARG A 135 -43.95 -3.48 112.92
CA ARG A 135 -43.87 -4.69 113.76
C ARG A 135 -43.00 -4.48 115.00
N ASN A 136 -41.84 -3.87 114.83
CA ASN A 136 -40.89 -3.55 115.89
C ASN A 136 -40.22 -2.20 115.60
N GLN A 137 -40.89 -1.11 116.01
CA GLN A 137 -40.47 0.27 115.74
C GLN A 137 -39.07 0.57 116.28
N SER A 138 -38.73 0.09 117.48
CA SER A 138 -37.40 0.33 118.07
C SER A 138 -36.28 -0.25 117.21
N ARG A 139 -36.47 -1.48 116.71
CA ARG A 139 -35.51 -2.13 115.80
C ARG A 139 -35.45 -1.45 114.43
N ALA A 140 -36.60 -1.03 113.88
CA ALA A 140 -36.67 -0.33 112.60
C ALA A 140 -35.97 1.04 112.65
N ILE A 141 -36.22 1.84 113.69
CA ILE A 141 -35.60 3.15 113.89
C ILE A 141 -34.09 3.00 114.11
N THR A 142 -33.68 2.06 114.96
CA THR A 142 -32.26 1.81 115.23
C THR A 142 -31.52 1.41 113.95
N GLU A 143 -32.12 0.54 113.14
CA GLU A 143 -31.51 0.11 111.87
C GLU A 143 -31.36 1.27 110.88
N VAL A 144 -32.38 2.14 110.76
CA VAL A 144 -32.30 3.29 109.86
C VAL A 144 -31.23 4.27 110.30
N VAL A 145 -31.22 4.66 111.58
CA VAL A 145 -30.30 5.68 112.10
C VAL A 145 -28.85 5.17 112.14
N MET A 146 -28.65 3.92 112.56
CA MET A 146 -27.29 3.37 112.77
C MET A 146 -26.66 2.79 111.51
N HIS A 147 -27.45 2.32 110.54
CA HIS A 147 -26.93 1.63 109.36
C HIS A 147 -27.42 2.25 108.05
N ALA A 148 -28.74 2.34 107.84
CA ALA A 148 -29.28 2.72 106.53
C ALA A 148 -28.96 4.17 106.14
N GLU A 149 -29.02 5.10 107.09
CA GLU A 149 -28.72 6.52 106.88
C GLU A 149 -27.23 6.79 106.57
N PRO A 150 -26.25 6.30 107.35
CA PRO A 150 -24.83 6.50 107.02
C PRO A 150 -24.44 5.77 105.73
N LEU A 151 -24.97 4.57 105.46
CA LEU A 151 -24.76 3.87 104.18
C LEU A 151 -25.41 4.63 103.02
N GLY A 152 -26.61 5.17 103.22
CA GLY A 152 -27.32 6.00 102.24
C GLY A 152 -26.56 7.27 101.92
N GLN A 153 -26.01 7.96 102.91
CA GLN A 153 -25.14 9.11 102.71
C GLN A 153 -23.88 8.73 101.93
N LYS A 154 -23.18 7.65 102.32
CA LYS A 154 -21.98 7.18 101.61
C LYS A 154 -22.28 6.82 100.15
N VAL A 155 -23.35 6.07 99.90
CA VAL A 155 -23.73 5.67 98.53
C VAL A 155 -24.16 6.88 97.71
N MET A 156 -25.05 7.73 98.24
CA MET A 156 -25.69 8.80 97.47
C MET A 156 -24.85 10.08 97.34
N GLN A 157 -24.05 10.42 98.34
CA GLN A 157 -23.29 11.68 98.39
C GLN A 157 -21.82 11.51 98.02
N GLU A 158 -21.26 10.30 98.14
CA GLU A 158 -19.84 10.05 97.86
C GLU A 158 -19.65 9.14 96.63
N ILE A 159 -20.09 7.88 96.69
CA ILE A 159 -19.76 6.88 95.67
C ILE A 159 -20.51 7.13 94.36
N LEU A 160 -21.81 7.36 94.42
CA LEU A 160 -22.66 7.48 93.23
C LEU A 160 -22.32 8.74 92.39
N PRO A 161 -22.11 9.94 92.97
CA PRO A 161 -21.69 11.11 92.20
C PRO A 161 -20.32 10.92 91.55
N GLN A 162 -19.37 10.28 92.25
CA GLN A 162 -18.05 9.96 91.68
C GLN A 162 -18.15 9.00 90.50
N LEU A 163 -18.96 7.94 90.62
CA LEU A 163 -19.19 6.98 89.55
C LEU A 163 -19.91 7.62 88.36
N GLN A 164 -20.89 8.49 88.62
CA GLN A 164 -21.59 9.24 87.57
C GLN A 164 -20.64 10.19 86.82
N GLN A 165 -19.76 10.88 87.54
CA GLN A 165 -18.77 11.75 86.91
C GLN A 165 -17.77 10.94 86.09
N HIS A 166 -17.29 9.81 86.61
CA HIS A 166 -16.41 8.90 85.87
C HIS A 166 -17.05 8.38 84.58
N GLU A 167 -18.32 7.97 84.60
CA GLU A 167 -19.02 7.52 83.38
C GLU A 167 -19.25 8.66 82.39
N LYS A 168 -19.52 9.89 82.88
CA LYS A 168 -19.59 11.08 82.02
C LYS A 168 -18.27 11.37 81.34
N ASP A 169 -17.16 11.36 82.09
CA ASP A 169 -15.81 11.54 81.55
C ASP A 169 -15.43 10.41 80.58
N SER A 170 -15.87 9.18 80.86
CA SER A 170 -15.69 8.03 79.98
C SER A 170 -16.43 8.18 78.65
N VAL A 171 -17.66 8.71 78.66
CA VAL A 171 -18.43 9.02 77.44
C VAL A 171 -17.74 10.11 76.63
N GLU A 172 -17.26 11.16 77.29
CA GLU A 172 -16.54 12.25 76.62
C GLU A 172 -15.24 11.75 75.97
N ALA A 173 -14.43 10.98 76.70
CA ALA A 173 -13.21 10.37 76.18
C ALA A 173 -13.50 9.43 75.00
N ALA A 174 -14.49 8.53 75.13
CA ALA A 174 -14.86 7.60 74.06
C ALA A 174 -15.40 8.34 72.81
N SER A 175 -16.11 9.45 73.01
CA SER A 175 -16.61 10.30 71.92
C SER A 175 -15.45 10.95 71.15
N VAL A 176 -14.51 11.56 71.87
CA VAL A 176 -13.30 12.15 71.26
C VAL A 176 -12.50 11.09 70.49
N HIS A 177 -12.26 9.93 71.11
CA HIS A 177 -11.57 8.82 70.46
C HIS A 177 -12.29 8.32 69.19
N PHE A 178 -13.62 8.26 69.20
CA PHE A 178 -14.41 7.90 68.02
C PHE A 178 -14.27 8.92 66.89
N TYR A 179 -14.43 10.22 67.18
CA TYR A 179 -14.32 11.27 66.15
C TYR A 179 -12.91 11.39 65.58
N ASP A 180 -11.87 11.30 66.41
CA ASP A 180 -10.48 11.31 65.96
C ASP A 180 -10.17 10.11 65.06
N ALA A 181 -10.61 8.91 65.46
CA ALA A 181 -10.44 7.70 64.66
C ALA A 181 -11.21 7.77 63.34
N ALA A 182 -12.45 8.27 63.35
CA ALA A 182 -13.27 8.45 62.15
C ALA A 182 -12.60 9.43 61.18
N HIS A 183 -12.20 10.61 61.65
CA HIS A 183 -11.55 11.60 60.79
C HIS A 183 -10.18 11.14 60.28
N ALA A 184 -9.39 10.46 61.10
CA ALA A 184 -8.11 9.90 60.66
C ALA A 184 -8.30 8.84 59.57
N THR A 185 -9.22 7.89 59.78
CA THR A 185 -9.50 6.81 58.82
C THR A 185 -10.12 7.33 57.52
N ASP A 186 -10.99 8.33 57.57
CA ASP A 186 -11.55 8.99 56.39
C ASP A 186 -10.46 9.71 55.57
N ARG A 187 -9.58 10.49 56.22
CA ARG A 187 -8.46 11.16 55.54
C ARG A 187 -7.50 10.17 54.89
N ILE A 188 -7.18 9.06 55.56
CA ILE A 188 -6.32 8.00 55.01
C ILE A 188 -6.99 7.37 53.79
N THR A 189 -8.29 7.02 53.89
CA THR A 189 -9.03 6.37 52.81
C THR A 189 -9.14 7.28 51.59
N ILE A 190 -9.52 8.55 51.78
CA ILE A 190 -9.60 9.54 50.69
C ILE A 190 -8.22 9.79 50.08
N GLY A 191 -7.18 9.97 50.92
CA GLY A 191 -5.82 10.21 50.44
C GLY A 191 -5.31 9.09 49.56
N ILE A 192 -5.51 7.83 49.96
CA ILE A 192 -5.06 6.67 49.18
C ILE A 192 -5.90 6.47 47.92
N PHE A 193 -7.20 6.75 47.97
CA PHE A 193 -8.05 6.74 46.79
C PHE A 193 -7.58 7.76 45.75
N VAL A 194 -7.33 9.01 46.15
CA VAL A 194 -6.83 10.07 45.27
C VAL A 194 -5.46 9.70 44.70
N MET A 195 -4.53 9.23 45.54
CA MET A 195 -3.20 8.80 45.08
C MET A 195 -3.28 7.63 44.09
N SER A 196 -4.16 6.66 44.32
CA SER A 196 -4.39 5.54 43.41
C SER A 196 -4.99 5.99 42.08
N GLY A 197 -5.90 6.96 42.11
CA GLY A 197 -6.48 7.58 40.92
C GLY A 197 -5.41 8.32 40.09
N ILE A 198 -4.55 9.12 40.75
CA ILE A 198 -3.43 9.81 40.10
C ILE A 198 -2.47 8.81 39.45
N LEU A 199 -2.08 7.77 40.18
CA LEU A 199 -1.14 6.76 39.67
C LEU A 199 -1.74 5.97 38.49
N SER A 200 -3.02 5.60 38.58
CA SER A 200 -3.75 4.93 37.48
C SER A 200 -3.85 5.84 36.25
N GLY A 201 -4.16 7.12 36.45
CA GLY A 201 -4.23 8.11 35.38
C GLY A 201 -2.88 8.34 34.68
N LEU A 202 -1.80 8.49 35.46
CA LEU A 202 -0.43 8.60 34.93
C LEU A 202 -0.04 7.36 34.11
N LEU A 203 -0.33 6.17 34.63
CA LEU A 203 -0.07 4.92 33.94
C LEU A 203 -0.85 4.82 32.62
N ALA A 204 -2.14 5.18 32.65
CA ALA A 204 -2.97 5.22 31.45
C ALA A 204 -2.45 6.21 30.40
N LEU A 205 -2.02 7.41 30.82
CA LEU A 205 -1.43 8.41 29.92
C LEU A 205 -0.13 7.93 29.27
N VAL A 206 0.75 7.26 30.03
CA VAL A 206 2.01 6.71 29.51
C VAL A 206 1.73 5.62 28.48
N VAL A 207 0.84 4.68 28.79
CA VAL A 207 0.45 3.59 27.87
C VAL A 207 -0.22 4.13 26.62
N SER A 208 -1.17 5.07 26.78
CA SER A 208 -1.89 5.69 25.67
C SER A 208 -0.95 6.45 24.73
N ARG A 209 -0.08 7.33 25.26
CA ARG A 209 0.89 8.07 24.43
C ARG A 209 1.80 7.13 23.66
N HIS A 210 2.31 6.09 24.30
CA HIS A 210 3.17 5.10 23.65
C HIS A 210 2.47 4.40 22.47
N LEU A 211 1.23 3.93 22.68
CA LEU A 211 0.44 3.27 21.64
C LEU A 211 0.05 4.23 20.51
N THR A 212 -0.46 5.42 20.83
CA THR A 212 -0.96 6.37 19.84
C THR A 212 0.18 6.92 18.97
N THR A 213 1.34 7.24 19.55
CA THR A 213 2.49 7.69 18.77
C THR A 213 3.03 6.57 17.87
N GLY A 214 3.13 5.33 18.39
CA GLY A 214 3.60 4.19 17.61
C GLY A 214 2.67 3.83 16.45
N LEU A 215 1.36 3.73 16.70
CA LEU A 215 0.37 3.50 15.65
C LEU A 215 0.28 4.67 14.66
N GLY A 216 0.40 5.91 15.14
CA GLY A 216 0.38 7.09 14.29
C GLY A 216 1.53 7.09 13.28
N ALA A 217 2.75 6.81 13.74
CA ALA A 217 3.92 6.69 12.87
C ALA A 217 3.75 5.59 11.82
N LEU A 218 3.23 4.41 12.22
CA LEU A 218 2.93 3.30 11.30
C LEU A 218 1.87 3.65 10.28
N LYS A 219 0.77 4.28 10.70
CA LYS A 219 -0.32 4.71 9.80
C LYS A 219 0.21 5.70 8.76
N THR A 220 0.86 6.77 9.20
CA THR A 220 1.41 7.79 8.30
C THR A 220 2.46 7.18 7.37
N GLY A 221 3.32 6.31 7.89
CA GLY A 221 4.31 5.61 7.06
C GLY A 221 3.70 4.69 6.02
N ALA A 222 2.65 3.96 6.36
CA ALA A 222 1.91 3.12 5.42
C ALA A 222 1.21 3.95 4.33
N ASP A 223 0.61 5.09 4.69
CA ASP A 223 -0.01 6.01 3.72
C ASP A 223 1.03 6.56 2.73
N VAL A 224 2.23 6.94 3.21
CA VAL A 224 3.32 7.46 2.36
C VAL A 224 3.88 6.37 1.43
N LEU A 225 4.14 5.18 1.97
CA LEU A 225 4.60 4.03 1.17
C LEU A 225 3.55 3.63 0.13
N GLY A 226 2.27 3.58 0.52
CA GLY A 226 1.14 3.29 -0.36
C GLY A 226 0.90 4.36 -1.43
N GLY A 227 1.30 5.60 -1.16
CA GLY A 227 1.32 6.70 -2.14
C GLY A 227 2.45 6.61 -3.18
N GLY A 228 3.32 5.59 -3.09
CA GLY A 228 4.38 5.33 -4.07
C GLY A 228 5.77 5.85 -3.70
N ASN A 229 5.92 6.53 -2.55
CA ASN A 229 7.23 6.94 -2.05
C ASN A 229 7.89 5.79 -1.27
N LEU A 230 8.55 4.89 -1.99
CA LEU A 230 9.23 3.74 -1.42
C LEU A 230 10.61 4.07 -0.81
N GLU A 231 11.08 5.31 -0.89
CA GLU A 231 12.32 5.74 -0.23
C GLU A 231 12.09 6.07 1.25
N TYR A 232 10.87 6.45 1.60
CA TYR A 232 10.49 6.71 2.98
C TYR A 232 10.71 5.47 3.85
N ARG A 233 11.16 5.69 5.09
CA ARG A 233 11.30 4.64 6.12
C ARG A 233 10.54 5.07 7.35
N ILE A 234 9.67 4.19 7.83
CA ILE A 234 8.87 4.40 9.04
C ILE A 234 9.82 4.48 10.24
N PRO A 235 9.77 5.55 11.05
CA PRO A 235 10.63 5.69 12.22
C PRO A 235 10.30 4.62 13.26
N ILE A 236 11.32 3.95 13.78
CA ILE A 236 11.18 2.91 14.82
C ILE A 236 11.12 3.61 16.19
N VAL A 237 9.92 4.07 16.56
CA VAL A 237 9.69 4.79 17.83
C VAL A 237 9.62 3.84 19.04
N ALA A 238 9.27 2.57 18.80
CA ALA A 238 9.08 1.58 19.86
C ALA A 238 10.02 0.38 19.70
N THR A 239 10.40 -0.25 20.81
CA THR A 239 11.24 -1.47 20.86
C THR A 239 10.40 -2.71 21.17
N ASP A 240 9.16 -2.70 20.73
CA ASP A 240 8.15 -3.74 20.96
C ASP A 240 7.57 -4.19 19.61
N GLU A 241 6.42 -4.86 19.62
CA GLU A 241 5.76 -5.40 18.43
C GLU A 241 5.44 -4.31 17.39
N LEU A 242 5.20 -3.05 17.79
CA LEU A 242 5.01 -1.96 16.83
C LEU A 242 6.34 -1.60 16.16
N GLY A 243 7.44 -1.67 16.91
CA GLY A 243 8.79 -1.52 16.36
C GLY A 243 9.16 -2.63 15.39
N ASP A 244 8.80 -3.89 15.73
CA ASP A 244 8.98 -5.03 14.83
C ASP A 244 8.16 -4.86 13.56
N LEU A 245 6.90 -4.42 13.69
CA LEU A 245 6.05 -4.14 12.53
C LEU A 245 6.64 -3.03 11.64
N ALA A 246 7.16 -1.95 12.24
CA ALA A 246 7.83 -0.89 11.49
C ALA A 246 9.06 -1.40 10.72
N ARG A 247 9.85 -2.30 11.32
CA ARG A 247 10.96 -2.98 10.63
C ARG A 247 10.45 -3.80 9.44
N THR A 248 9.41 -4.60 9.63
CA THR A 248 8.83 -5.41 8.54
C THR A 248 8.29 -4.57 7.39
N PHE A 249 7.64 -3.44 7.69
CA PHE A 249 7.20 -2.49 6.66
C PHE A 249 8.37 -1.86 5.90
N ASN A 250 9.45 -1.50 6.60
CA ASN A 250 10.65 -0.95 5.98
C ASN A 250 11.35 -2.00 5.08
N ASP A 251 11.40 -3.26 5.49
CA ASP A 251 11.94 -4.35 4.67
C ASP A 251 11.09 -4.58 3.41
N MET A 252 9.76 -4.53 3.55
CA MET A 252 8.83 -4.62 2.41
C MET A 252 9.03 -3.46 1.44
N ALA A 253 9.15 -2.24 1.94
CA ALA A 253 9.43 -1.06 1.12
C ALA A 253 10.74 -1.21 0.34
N GLY A 254 11.80 -1.72 0.99
CA GLY A 254 13.07 -2.02 0.32
C GLY A 254 12.93 -3.06 -0.79
N ARG A 255 12.18 -4.15 -0.56
CA ARG A 255 11.93 -5.17 -1.59
C ARG A 255 11.12 -4.63 -2.77
N LEU A 256 10.10 -3.82 -2.50
CA LEU A 256 9.30 -3.17 -3.55
C LEU A 256 10.15 -2.19 -4.37
N GLN A 257 11.03 -1.44 -3.71
CA GLN A 257 11.94 -0.51 -4.37
C GLN A 257 12.88 -1.26 -5.33
N SER A 258 13.50 -2.35 -4.88
CA SER A 258 14.36 -3.19 -5.73
C SER A 258 13.60 -3.83 -6.90
N ALA A 259 12.40 -4.36 -6.64
CA ALA A 259 11.57 -4.96 -7.69
C ALA A 259 11.15 -3.94 -8.76
N ARG A 260 10.83 -2.71 -8.35
CA ARG A 260 10.52 -1.62 -9.27
C ARG A 260 11.74 -1.24 -10.12
N ALA A 261 12.91 -1.09 -9.51
CA ALA A 261 14.14 -0.79 -10.23
C ALA A 261 14.49 -1.90 -11.26
N GLU A 262 14.29 -3.17 -10.90
CA GLU A 262 14.49 -4.29 -11.83
C GLU A 262 13.50 -4.24 -13.01
N LEU A 263 12.23 -3.92 -12.76
CA LEU A 263 11.23 -3.78 -13.82
C LEU A 263 11.57 -2.62 -14.77
N GLU A 264 11.99 -1.47 -14.24
CA GLU A 264 12.41 -0.31 -15.02
C GLU A 264 13.65 -0.65 -15.88
N GLN A 265 14.60 -1.40 -15.33
CA GLN A 265 15.77 -1.88 -16.07
C GLN A 265 15.37 -2.84 -17.21
N ARG A 266 14.49 -3.81 -16.94
CA ARG A 266 14.01 -4.74 -17.98
C ARG A 266 13.22 -4.02 -19.08
N GLN A 267 12.45 -2.99 -18.74
CA GLN A 267 11.75 -2.18 -19.73
C GLN A 267 12.74 -1.48 -20.67
N GLN A 268 13.80 -0.88 -20.14
CA GLN A 268 14.84 -0.25 -20.95
C GLN A 268 15.56 -1.26 -21.84
N GLU A 269 15.88 -2.45 -21.30
CA GLU A 269 16.51 -3.52 -22.09
C GLU A 269 15.61 -3.99 -23.24
N LEU A 270 14.31 -4.16 -22.98
CA LEU A 270 13.32 -4.52 -24.01
C LEU A 270 13.21 -3.43 -25.10
N GLU A 271 13.21 -2.15 -24.74
CA GLU A 271 13.20 -1.06 -25.73
C GLU A 271 14.44 -1.08 -26.64
N VAL A 272 15.62 -1.31 -26.06
CA VAL A 272 16.87 -1.43 -26.84
C VAL A 272 16.83 -2.63 -27.77
N LEU A 273 16.35 -3.79 -27.30
CA LEU A 273 16.21 -4.99 -28.12
C LEU A 273 15.19 -4.80 -29.24
N MET A 274 14.03 -4.17 -28.96
CA MET A 274 13.03 -3.86 -29.97
C MET A 274 13.58 -2.95 -31.07
N ASN A 275 14.33 -1.90 -30.70
CA ASN A 275 14.96 -1.01 -31.67
C ASN A 275 15.98 -1.75 -32.54
N ARG A 276 16.73 -2.70 -31.96
CA ARG A 276 17.70 -3.53 -32.71
C ARG A 276 17.02 -4.49 -33.68
N GLU A 277 15.95 -5.15 -33.26
CA GLU A 277 15.16 -6.03 -34.13
C GLU A 277 14.48 -5.26 -35.27
N ARG A 278 13.98 -4.06 -34.98
CA ARG A 278 13.45 -3.15 -36.01
C ARG A 278 14.53 -2.78 -37.04
N GLY A 279 15.71 -2.38 -36.59
CA GLY A 279 16.83 -2.06 -37.48
C GLY A 279 17.25 -3.23 -38.37
N LYS A 280 17.30 -4.46 -37.83
CA LYS A 280 17.56 -5.66 -38.64
C LYS A 280 16.47 -5.93 -39.67
N THR A 281 15.21 -5.70 -39.32
CA THR A 281 14.09 -5.88 -40.25
C THR A 281 14.21 -4.93 -41.42
N GLU A 282 14.52 -3.65 -41.14
CA GLU A 282 14.74 -2.62 -42.17
C GLU A 282 15.96 -2.97 -43.06
N GLU A 283 17.05 -3.47 -42.47
CA GLU A 283 18.26 -3.89 -43.21
C GLU A 283 17.99 -5.13 -44.09
N LEU A 284 17.20 -6.08 -43.58
CA LEU A 284 16.79 -7.27 -44.33
C LEU A 284 15.85 -6.92 -45.49
N GLU A 285 14.90 -6.01 -45.28
CA GLU A 285 14.02 -5.50 -46.34
C GLU A 285 14.84 -4.81 -47.45
N ALA A 286 15.82 -3.98 -47.08
CA ALA A 286 16.71 -3.35 -48.04
C ALA A 286 17.55 -4.37 -48.83
N ALA A 287 18.10 -5.38 -48.14
CA ALA A 287 18.86 -6.45 -48.78
C ALA A 287 18.00 -7.30 -49.73
N LEU A 288 16.76 -7.61 -49.35
CA LEU A 288 15.80 -8.31 -50.21
C LEU A 288 15.43 -7.49 -51.45
N HIS A 289 15.23 -6.19 -51.30
CA HIS A 289 14.98 -5.28 -52.42
C HIS A 289 16.17 -5.28 -53.39
N GLN A 290 17.39 -5.11 -52.87
CA GLN A 290 18.61 -5.11 -53.69
C GLN A 290 18.84 -6.45 -54.39
N LEU A 291 18.59 -7.57 -53.69
CA LEU A 291 18.68 -8.90 -54.28
C LEU A 291 17.71 -9.06 -55.45
N LYS A 292 16.46 -8.60 -55.28
CA LYS A 292 15.44 -8.65 -56.33
C LYS A 292 15.82 -7.80 -57.54
N GLU A 293 16.28 -6.57 -57.34
CA GLU A 293 16.77 -5.72 -58.43
C GLU A 293 17.94 -6.36 -59.18
N THR A 294 18.87 -6.98 -58.44
CA THR A 294 20.02 -7.68 -59.05
C THR A 294 19.57 -8.90 -59.86
N GLN A 295 18.61 -9.68 -59.35
CA GLN A 295 18.02 -10.81 -60.08
C GLN A 295 17.34 -10.35 -61.38
N ASP A 296 16.56 -9.27 -61.33
CA ASP A 296 15.89 -8.71 -62.51
C ASP A 296 16.91 -8.24 -63.56
N GLN A 297 18.01 -7.60 -63.13
CA GLN A 297 19.12 -7.22 -64.01
C GLN A 297 19.81 -8.43 -64.64
N LEU A 298 20.09 -9.48 -63.87
CA LEU A 298 20.71 -10.71 -64.38
C LEU A 298 19.81 -11.40 -65.40
N LEU A 299 18.50 -11.44 -65.16
CA LEU A 299 17.54 -12.01 -66.11
C LEU A 299 17.54 -11.25 -67.44
N VAL A 300 17.64 -9.92 -67.40
CA VAL A 300 17.79 -9.10 -68.61
C VAL A 300 19.13 -9.39 -69.30
N GLN A 301 20.23 -9.49 -68.56
CA GLN A 301 21.55 -9.82 -69.12
C GLN A 301 21.58 -11.21 -69.76
N GLU A 302 20.99 -12.22 -69.13
CA GLU A 302 20.90 -13.58 -69.64
C GLU A 302 20.09 -13.62 -70.94
N LYS A 303 18.93 -12.94 -70.98
CA LYS A 303 18.12 -12.80 -72.19
C LYS A 303 18.89 -12.12 -73.33
N MET A 304 19.66 -11.08 -73.02
CA MET A 304 20.46 -10.36 -74.01
C MET A 304 21.64 -11.19 -74.53
N ALA A 305 22.32 -11.94 -73.65
CA ALA A 305 23.39 -12.84 -74.03
C ALA A 305 22.89 -13.99 -74.91
N PHE A 306 21.77 -14.62 -74.53
CA PHE A 306 21.11 -15.64 -75.33
C PHE A 306 20.70 -15.10 -76.71
N LEU A 307 20.06 -13.93 -76.75
CA LEU A 307 19.69 -13.27 -78.00
C LEU A 307 20.94 -12.97 -78.85
N GLY A 308 22.03 -12.50 -78.24
CA GLY A 308 23.30 -12.23 -78.90
C GLY A 308 23.88 -13.46 -79.61
N VAL A 309 24.01 -14.58 -78.89
CA VAL A 309 24.54 -15.85 -79.44
C VAL A 309 23.64 -16.40 -80.54
N LEU A 310 22.32 -16.45 -80.28
CA LEU A 310 21.36 -17.01 -81.22
C LEU A 310 21.32 -16.20 -82.53
N THR A 311 21.27 -14.86 -82.43
CA THR A 311 21.27 -13.99 -83.60
C THR A 311 22.59 -14.07 -84.38
N ALA A 312 23.73 -14.21 -83.72
CA ALA A 312 25.02 -14.35 -84.40
C ALA A 312 25.11 -15.67 -85.20
N GLY A 313 24.63 -16.78 -84.63
CA GLY A 313 24.55 -18.08 -85.30
C GLY A 313 23.62 -18.05 -86.51
N ILE A 314 22.38 -17.59 -86.30
CA ILE A 314 21.37 -17.49 -87.37
C ILE A 314 21.85 -16.56 -88.49
N ALA A 315 22.44 -15.41 -88.15
CA ALA A 315 22.93 -14.48 -89.16
C ALA A 315 24.06 -15.08 -90.01
N HIS A 316 24.95 -15.87 -89.41
CA HIS A 316 25.99 -16.56 -90.17
C HIS A 316 25.41 -17.65 -91.08
N GLU A 317 24.42 -18.39 -90.61
CA GLU A 317 23.75 -19.44 -91.38
C GLU A 317 22.87 -18.89 -92.52
N ILE A 318 22.27 -17.71 -92.36
CA ILE A 318 21.49 -17.04 -93.42
C ILE A 318 22.42 -16.35 -94.43
N LYS A 319 23.51 -15.73 -93.99
CA LYS A 319 24.44 -15.02 -94.88
C LYS A 319 25.05 -15.94 -95.93
N ASN A 320 25.36 -17.18 -95.56
CA ASN A 320 25.98 -18.17 -96.44
C ASN A 320 25.12 -18.47 -97.70
N PRO A 321 23.86 -18.95 -97.60
CA PRO A 321 23.00 -19.17 -98.76
C PRO A 321 22.71 -17.88 -99.53
N LEU A 322 22.66 -16.74 -98.85
CA LEU A 322 22.38 -15.46 -99.51
C LEU A 322 23.52 -14.99 -100.41
N ASN A 323 24.77 -15.19 -99.97
CA ASN A 323 25.95 -14.96 -100.80
C ASN A 323 25.94 -15.89 -102.02
N PHE A 324 25.55 -17.16 -101.85
CA PHE A 324 25.42 -18.08 -102.99
C PHE A 324 24.34 -17.60 -103.98
N VAL A 325 23.15 -17.21 -103.51
CA VAL A 325 22.08 -16.68 -104.36
C VAL A 325 22.52 -15.41 -105.10
N THR A 326 23.23 -14.51 -104.43
CA THR A 326 23.71 -13.26 -105.04
C THR A 326 24.81 -13.52 -106.07
N ASN A 327 25.78 -14.39 -105.76
CA ASN A 327 26.86 -14.73 -106.69
C ASN A 327 26.36 -15.53 -107.90
N PHE A 328 25.49 -16.53 -107.69
CA PHE A 328 24.92 -17.30 -108.80
C PHE A 328 24.04 -16.43 -109.69
N SER A 329 23.27 -15.49 -109.12
CA SER A 329 22.50 -14.55 -109.93
C SER A 329 23.40 -13.61 -110.72
N GLU A 330 24.52 -13.15 -110.16
CA GLU A 330 25.51 -12.32 -110.86
C GLU A 330 26.16 -13.07 -112.04
N VAL A 331 26.66 -14.28 -111.81
CA VAL A 331 27.21 -15.13 -112.88
C VAL A 331 26.14 -15.46 -113.93
N SER A 332 24.90 -15.71 -113.53
CA SER A 332 23.81 -16.01 -114.47
C SER A 332 23.45 -14.80 -115.34
N VAL A 333 23.60 -13.57 -114.83
CA VAL A 333 23.42 -12.34 -115.63
C VAL A 333 24.52 -12.25 -116.68
N GLU A 334 25.78 -12.49 -116.31
CA GLU A 334 26.91 -12.49 -117.25
C GLU A 334 26.74 -13.54 -118.36
N LEU A 335 26.35 -14.77 -118.00
CA LEU A 335 26.06 -15.83 -118.96
C LEU A 335 24.88 -15.50 -119.89
N LEU A 336 23.86 -14.78 -119.40
CA LEU A 336 22.75 -14.31 -120.23
C LEU A 336 23.17 -13.19 -121.17
N ASP A 337 24.06 -12.30 -120.74
CA ASP A 337 24.60 -11.25 -121.59
C ASP A 337 25.47 -11.86 -122.72
N ASP A 338 26.29 -12.87 -122.41
CA ASP A 338 27.02 -13.66 -123.40
C ASP A 338 26.07 -14.37 -124.38
N ALA A 339 25.03 -15.04 -123.85
CA ALA A 339 24.00 -15.69 -124.67
C ALA A 339 23.26 -14.69 -125.56
N ARG A 340 22.95 -13.49 -125.05
CA ARG A 340 22.35 -12.40 -125.80
C ARG A 340 23.26 -11.92 -126.92
N GLN A 341 24.56 -11.79 -126.67
CA GLN A 341 25.53 -11.36 -127.68
C GLN A 341 25.69 -12.39 -128.80
N ILE A 342 25.80 -13.68 -128.47
CA ILE A 342 25.86 -14.78 -129.46
C ILE A 342 24.57 -14.81 -130.28
N PHE A 343 23.42 -14.66 -129.61
CA PHE A 343 22.12 -14.64 -130.28
C PHE A 343 21.98 -13.46 -131.25
N GLN A 344 22.40 -12.25 -130.85
CA GLN A 344 22.36 -11.05 -131.71
C GLN A 344 23.23 -11.21 -132.98
N GLN A 345 24.32 -11.98 -132.92
CA GLN A 345 25.17 -12.26 -134.07
C GLN A 345 24.55 -13.26 -135.05
N GLY A 346 23.69 -14.18 -134.59
CA GLY A 346 23.03 -15.21 -135.41
C GLY A 346 21.56 -14.92 -135.79
N ALA A 347 20.99 -13.83 -135.26
CA ALA A 347 19.56 -13.51 -135.34
C ALA A 347 19.00 -13.40 -136.77
N ALA A 348 19.83 -13.10 -137.77
CA ALA A 348 19.42 -13.00 -139.17
C ALA A 348 18.92 -14.33 -139.78
N SER A 349 19.16 -15.46 -139.10
CA SER A 349 18.89 -16.82 -139.60
C SER A 349 17.57 -17.42 -139.08
N LEU A 350 16.89 -16.74 -138.15
CA LEU A 350 15.69 -17.23 -137.46
C LEU A 350 14.43 -16.50 -137.96
N PRO A 351 13.25 -17.15 -137.93
CA PRO A 351 11.97 -16.47 -138.18
C PRO A 351 11.79 -15.28 -137.21
N PRO A 352 11.25 -14.13 -137.66
CA PRO A 352 11.14 -12.93 -136.83
C PRO A 352 10.39 -13.14 -135.51
N ALA A 353 9.37 -14.02 -135.50
CA ALA A 353 8.58 -14.35 -134.32
C ALA A 353 9.41 -15.08 -133.24
N ASP A 354 10.23 -16.05 -133.65
CA ASP A 354 11.07 -16.82 -132.74
C ASP A 354 12.24 -15.97 -132.21
N SER A 355 12.78 -15.08 -133.06
CA SER A 355 13.85 -14.17 -132.64
C SER A 355 13.37 -13.15 -131.61
N GLN A 356 12.15 -12.65 -131.76
CA GLN A 356 11.54 -11.73 -130.82
C GLN A 356 11.23 -12.41 -129.48
N TYR A 357 10.67 -13.62 -129.53
CA TYR A 357 10.36 -14.42 -128.32
C TYR A 357 11.61 -14.76 -127.50
N LEU A 358 12.71 -15.18 -128.15
CA LEU A 358 13.97 -15.48 -127.45
C LEU A 358 14.59 -14.22 -126.81
N SER A 359 14.52 -13.08 -127.50
CA SER A 359 15.03 -11.81 -126.97
C SER A 359 14.20 -11.34 -125.76
N GLU A 360 12.89 -11.52 -125.79
CA GLU A 360 11.99 -11.23 -124.67
C GLU A 360 12.28 -12.16 -123.49
N LEU A 361 12.44 -13.46 -123.73
CA LEU A 361 12.77 -14.44 -122.69
C LEU A 361 14.13 -14.17 -122.02
N ILE A 362 15.17 -13.80 -122.79
CA ILE A 362 16.48 -13.39 -122.25
C ILE A 362 16.35 -12.11 -121.42
N SER A 363 15.56 -11.14 -121.88
CA SER A 363 15.30 -9.89 -121.16
C SER A 363 14.56 -10.14 -119.83
N ASP A 364 13.57 -11.03 -119.84
CA ASP A 364 12.81 -11.42 -118.65
C ASP A 364 13.67 -12.18 -117.64
N LEU A 365 14.51 -13.11 -118.11
CA LEU A 365 15.47 -13.83 -117.26
C LEU A 365 16.49 -12.88 -116.64
N ASN A 366 17.02 -11.93 -117.41
CA ASN A 366 17.94 -10.91 -116.91
C ASN A 366 17.26 -10.03 -115.84
N THR A 367 16.03 -9.58 -116.10
CA THR A 367 15.21 -8.84 -115.13
C THR A 367 14.98 -9.63 -113.84
N ASN A 368 14.65 -10.92 -113.94
CA ASN A 368 14.42 -11.77 -112.77
C ASN A 368 15.70 -11.97 -111.95
N LEU A 369 16.84 -12.20 -112.60
CA LEU A 369 18.12 -12.35 -111.89
C LEU A 369 18.57 -11.04 -111.24
N HIS A 370 18.33 -9.89 -111.88
CA HIS A 370 18.54 -8.59 -111.25
C HIS A 370 17.69 -8.40 -110.00
N LYS A 371 16.41 -8.77 -110.03
CA LYS A 371 15.53 -8.75 -108.85
C LYS A 371 16.00 -9.71 -107.76
N ILE A 372 16.41 -10.94 -108.12
CA ILE A 372 16.97 -11.93 -107.16
C ILE A 372 18.23 -11.36 -106.50
N ARG A 373 19.11 -10.74 -107.28
CA ARG A 373 20.33 -10.10 -106.78
C ARG A 373 20.02 -8.91 -105.86
N GLU A 374 19.06 -8.07 -106.23
CA GLU A 374 18.64 -6.92 -105.41
C GLU A 374 18.05 -7.39 -104.07
N HIS A 375 17.13 -8.35 -104.10
CA HIS A 375 16.55 -8.94 -102.89
C HIS A 375 17.58 -9.69 -102.05
N GLY A 376 18.55 -10.36 -102.68
CA GLY A 376 19.72 -10.95 -102.03
C GLY A 376 20.55 -9.89 -101.31
N LYS A 377 20.98 -8.82 -101.99
CA LYS A 377 21.72 -7.72 -101.34
C LYS A 377 20.94 -7.06 -100.20
N ARG A 378 19.62 -6.89 -100.36
CA ARG A 378 18.76 -6.34 -99.31
C ARG A 378 18.70 -7.26 -98.09
N ALA A 379 18.50 -8.56 -98.28
CA ALA A 379 18.52 -9.51 -97.17
C ALA A 379 19.90 -9.57 -96.49
N ASP A 380 21.01 -9.38 -97.21
CA ASP A 380 22.36 -9.31 -96.62
C ASP A 380 22.47 -8.08 -95.71
N SER A 381 21.94 -6.93 -96.15
CA SER A 381 21.93 -5.72 -95.33
C SER A 381 21.08 -5.86 -94.06
N ILE A 382 19.95 -6.57 -94.13
CA ILE A 382 19.08 -6.85 -92.97
C ILE A 382 19.81 -7.77 -91.99
N VAL A 383 20.42 -8.85 -92.49
CA VAL A 383 21.19 -9.80 -91.66
C VAL A 383 22.40 -9.11 -91.02
N ARG A 384 23.10 -8.22 -91.74
CA ARG A 384 24.17 -7.39 -91.18
C ARG A 384 23.68 -6.41 -90.12
N GLY A 385 22.54 -5.76 -90.34
CA GLY A 385 21.92 -4.88 -89.35
C GLY A 385 21.51 -5.64 -88.08
N MET A 386 20.97 -6.84 -88.23
CA MET A 386 20.64 -7.74 -87.13
C MET A 386 21.91 -8.20 -86.38
N LEU A 387 22.99 -8.52 -87.10
CA LEU A 387 24.28 -8.88 -86.53
C LEU A 387 24.95 -7.70 -85.81
N ALA A 388 24.85 -6.48 -86.33
CA ALA A 388 25.35 -5.27 -85.66
C ALA A 388 24.54 -4.93 -84.40
N HIS A 389 23.26 -5.33 -84.36
CA HIS A 389 22.43 -5.20 -83.17
C HIS A 389 22.79 -6.24 -82.09
N SER A 390 23.04 -7.49 -82.49
CA SER A 390 23.38 -8.62 -81.63
C SER A 390 24.84 -8.68 -81.17
N ARG A 391 25.79 -8.26 -82.03
CA ARG A 391 27.19 -8.00 -81.67
C ARG A 391 27.32 -6.66 -80.95
N GLY A 392 26.54 -6.48 -79.89
CA GLY A 392 26.89 -5.57 -78.79
C GLY A 392 28.12 -6.12 -78.04
N GLY A 393 29.25 -6.21 -78.72
CA GLY A 393 30.54 -6.58 -78.18
C GLY A 393 31.58 -5.64 -78.77
N SER A 394 32.24 -4.77 -78.03
CA SER A 394 32.35 -4.57 -76.58
C SER A 394 32.09 -3.11 -76.28
N GLY A 395 31.43 -2.79 -75.17
CA GLY A 395 31.34 -1.44 -74.58
C GLY A 395 32.70 -0.91 -74.11
N GLN A 396 33.75 -1.08 -74.92
CA GLN A 396 35.07 -0.52 -74.67
C GLN A 396 35.04 0.93 -75.10
N PHE A 397 35.32 1.77 -74.11
CA PHE A 397 35.57 3.18 -74.29
C PHE A 397 36.80 3.35 -75.18
N GLN A 398 36.60 3.93 -76.36
CA GLN A 398 37.69 4.28 -77.27
C GLN A 398 37.71 5.79 -77.51
N PRO A 399 38.89 6.42 -77.62
CA PRO A 399 39.00 7.85 -77.96
C PRO A 399 38.35 8.09 -79.33
N THR A 400 37.22 8.79 -79.34
CA THR A 400 36.39 8.98 -80.53
C THR A 400 36.21 10.47 -80.80
N ASP A 401 36.30 10.85 -82.07
CA ASP A 401 35.92 12.18 -82.53
C ASP A 401 34.39 12.28 -82.63
N LEU A 402 33.79 13.05 -81.72
CA LEU A 402 32.36 13.28 -81.67
C LEU A 402 31.82 14.00 -82.91
N ASN A 403 32.59 14.93 -83.50
CA ASN A 403 32.15 15.69 -84.66
C ASN A 403 32.08 14.79 -85.89
N ALA A 404 33.09 13.91 -86.06
CA ALA A 404 33.08 12.90 -87.12
C ALA A 404 31.91 11.93 -86.97
N LEU A 405 31.67 11.42 -85.74
CA LEU A 405 30.57 10.50 -85.44
C LEU A 405 29.19 11.13 -85.72
N MET A 406 28.99 12.39 -85.31
CA MET A 406 27.75 13.13 -85.54
C MET A 406 27.52 13.40 -87.02
N THR A 407 28.57 13.77 -87.76
CA THR A 407 28.50 14.01 -89.21
C THR A 407 28.06 12.74 -89.94
N GLU A 408 28.64 11.59 -89.58
CA GLU A 408 28.27 10.29 -90.14
C GLU A 408 26.82 9.91 -89.83
N ALA A 409 26.39 10.09 -88.57
CA ALA A 409 25.02 9.79 -88.14
C ALA A 409 23.97 10.67 -88.85
N VAL A 410 24.24 11.97 -89.00
CA VAL A 410 23.35 12.91 -89.69
C VAL A 410 23.26 12.59 -91.18
N ASN A 411 24.39 12.27 -91.82
CA ASN A 411 24.39 11.86 -93.23
C ASN A 411 23.63 10.57 -93.45
N LEU A 412 23.79 9.57 -92.57
CA LEU A 412 23.05 8.31 -92.63
C LEU A 412 21.53 8.56 -92.46
N ALA A 413 21.14 9.41 -91.51
CA ALA A 413 19.74 9.79 -91.30
C ALA A 413 19.15 10.55 -92.50
N TYR A 414 19.91 11.47 -93.09
CA TYR A 414 19.51 12.22 -94.29
C TYR A 414 19.29 11.29 -95.48
N HIS A 415 20.23 10.39 -95.75
CA HIS A 415 20.10 9.41 -96.83
C HIS A 415 18.97 8.41 -96.57
N GLY A 416 18.76 7.99 -95.31
CA GLY A 416 17.63 7.14 -94.92
C GLY A 416 16.28 7.80 -95.18
N MET A 417 16.13 9.07 -94.83
CA MET A 417 14.92 9.85 -95.10
C MET A 417 14.68 10.06 -96.60
N ARG A 418 15.73 10.40 -97.36
CA ARG A 418 15.64 10.62 -98.81
C ARG A 418 15.34 9.33 -99.59
N ALA A 419 15.68 8.16 -99.03
CA ALA A 419 15.29 6.87 -99.58
C ALA A 419 13.79 6.56 -99.38
N GLN A 420 13.15 7.11 -98.35
CA GLN A 420 11.70 7.01 -98.13
C GLN A 420 10.91 8.09 -98.86
N ASP A 421 11.47 9.30 -99.01
CA ASP A 421 10.85 10.42 -99.71
C ASP A 421 11.88 11.11 -100.62
N GLN A 422 11.76 10.90 -101.93
CA GLN A 422 12.68 11.46 -102.92
C GLN A 422 12.63 12.99 -103.04
N THR A 423 11.56 13.63 -102.54
CA THR A 423 11.39 15.09 -102.52
C THR A 423 12.03 15.76 -101.30
N PHE A 424 12.50 14.96 -100.34
CA PHE A 424 13.12 15.44 -99.11
C PHE A 424 14.53 16.01 -99.40
N ASN A 425 14.63 17.33 -99.42
CA ASN A 425 15.88 18.06 -99.62
C ASN A 425 15.99 19.13 -98.53
N ILE A 426 16.91 18.93 -97.58
CA ILE A 426 17.14 19.86 -96.46
C ILE A 426 18.60 20.33 -96.48
N ALA A 427 18.84 21.61 -96.22
CA ALA A 427 20.18 22.11 -95.96
C ALA A 427 20.56 21.78 -94.52
N ILE A 428 21.63 21.01 -94.34
CA ILE A 428 22.17 20.67 -93.02
C ILE A 428 23.27 21.69 -92.70
N GLU A 429 22.97 22.64 -91.82
CA GLU A 429 23.96 23.57 -91.27
C GLU A 429 24.63 22.91 -90.05
N SER A 430 25.94 22.68 -90.12
CA SER A 430 26.73 22.13 -89.02
C SER A 430 27.60 23.22 -88.40
N ALA A 431 27.39 23.48 -87.11
CA ALA A 431 28.20 24.40 -86.31
C ALA A 431 28.91 23.60 -85.20
N TYR A 432 29.87 22.77 -85.60
CA TYR A 432 30.67 21.96 -84.67
C TYR A 432 31.84 22.78 -84.11
N ASP A 433 32.11 22.66 -82.82
CA ASP A 433 33.31 23.26 -82.21
C ASP A 433 34.54 22.43 -82.61
N SER A 434 35.48 23.06 -83.31
CA SER A 434 36.70 22.42 -83.82
C SER A 434 37.75 22.13 -82.75
N ALA A 435 37.60 22.66 -81.53
CA ALA A 435 38.52 22.46 -80.41
C ALA A 435 38.11 21.29 -79.49
N LEU A 436 37.09 20.52 -79.86
CA LEU A 436 36.59 19.40 -79.06
C LEU A 436 37.67 18.31 -78.89
N PRO A 437 38.03 17.94 -77.64
CA PRO A 437 38.97 16.85 -77.41
C PRO A 437 38.34 15.50 -77.80
N LEU A 438 39.18 14.52 -78.14
CA LEU A 438 38.75 13.13 -78.33
C LEU A 438 38.07 12.64 -77.05
N VAL A 439 36.81 12.26 -77.16
CA VAL A 439 36.03 11.79 -76.01
C VAL A 439 36.08 10.28 -75.98
N SER A 440 36.44 9.74 -74.81
CA SER A 440 36.39 8.31 -74.58
C SER A 440 34.93 7.91 -74.44
N LEU A 441 34.39 7.17 -75.42
CA LEU A 441 33.01 6.70 -75.43
C LEU A 441 32.90 5.40 -76.23
N VAL A 442 31.73 4.74 -76.16
CA VAL A 442 31.40 3.59 -76.99
C VAL A 442 30.59 4.08 -78.19
N PRO A 443 31.16 4.18 -79.40
CA PRO A 443 30.48 4.84 -80.52
C PRO A 443 29.18 4.13 -80.92
N GLN A 444 29.12 2.82 -80.73
CA GLN A 444 27.94 2.01 -81.01
C GLN A 444 26.76 2.33 -80.07
N ASP A 445 27.02 2.70 -78.81
CA ASP A 445 25.96 3.07 -77.87
C ASP A 445 25.45 4.48 -78.16
N VAL A 446 26.36 5.43 -78.46
CA VAL A 446 26.01 6.83 -78.77
C VAL A 446 25.23 6.94 -80.09
N SER A 447 25.59 6.14 -81.10
CA SER A 447 24.85 6.06 -82.37
C SER A 447 23.46 5.44 -82.24
N ARG A 448 23.20 4.67 -81.16
CA ARG A 448 21.88 4.09 -80.84
C ARG A 448 20.97 5.02 -80.04
N VAL A 449 21.51 6.11 -79.46
CA VAL A 449 20.70 7.11 -78.76
C VAL A 449 19.83 7.83 -79.77
N ARG A 450 18.51 7.83 -79.53
CA ARG A 450 17.55 8.59 -80.33
C ARG A 450 17.78 10.08 -80.06
N TRP A 451 18.49 10.76 -80.95
CA TRP A 451 18.72 12.19 -80.85
C TRP A 451 17.37 12.93 -80.97
N CYS A 452 16.89 13.48 -79.85
CA CYS A 452 15.59 14.13 -79.77
C CYS A 452 15.62 15.45 -80.55
N ARG A 453 14.76 15.54 -81.57
CA ARG A 453 14.63 16.71 -82.45
C ARG A 453 14.01 17.89 -81.69
N ARG A 454 14.68 19.04 -81.64
CA ARG A 454 14.03 20.34 -81.44
C ARG A 454 13.81 20.95 -82.82
N THR A 455 12.61 20.83 -83.36
CA THR A 455 12.20 21.64 -84.52
C THR A 455 11.72 22.99 -84.01
N SER A 456 12.56 24.01 -84.12
CA SER A 456 12.09 25.40 -84.17
C SER A 456 11.54 25.63 -85.57
N ALA A 457 10.22 25.44 -85.73
CA ALA A 457 9.52 26.07 -86.84
C ALA A 457 9.53 27.59 -86.56
N GLY A 458 10.02 28.36 -87.52
CA GLY A 458 9.78 29.81 -87.57
C GLY A 458 8.32 30.09 -87.89
#